data_AF-A0A3D3X0M6-F1
#
_entry.id   AF-A0A3D3X0M6-F1
#
_cell.length_a   1.000
_cell.length_b   1.000
_cell.length_c   1.000
_cell.angle_alpha   90.00
_cell.angle_beta   90.00
_cell.angle_gamma   90.00
#
_symmetry.space_group_name_H-M   'P 1'
#
loop_
_entity.id
_entity.type
_entity.pdbx_description
1 polymer ?
#
loop_
_entity_poly.entity_id
_entity_poly.type
_entity_poly.pdbx_seq_one_letter_code
_entity_poly.pdbx_strand_id
1 'polypeptide(L)'
;MSRASVILCGVLLILNVIVGFAYDREAFLFLDEIEIGMRGIGKTIVSSNTISEFAVEVLGVIDEPKTHSDFIVVRVSGEAIGRSGGISQGMSGSPVYIDGKLIGALSRAASWSKEITPIGLVTPIEDMLGIIESITGDVLSLCPREEALLAEVQLVKLDRPPPTDLLKGSPDTIFAYPVASPLLVTGLSGRALKILMDGVDSVTPPEGLLVEFLPLGIHPVVRGLSSFGLTLNPVSGGESGSFPGANALEPGSAIGVALASGDVTIGALGTLTYREGDAIIGFGHPFLLNGEAAFPLTSAYIYDTMKAYDASFKLGTLGESLGAILEDRIPGIGGLIDRSVDLVTLSLDVFERDAGRSEDFQIELVDEPRIMPVLLLASGFEAIDAALGRIGQGTVEVTYQIFGDGMSTPLERRDVFLSTRDIAIYPPWQLASIVSFLQYNDFQDPKISNITASMQFAQKLNAMHINHLELDQIIYEPGDTIHYQVELQIYHGEKRIEEGEIQIPIDLIADYIVVRAYGGPRYLEAGETPIEFEDLSELIEAVEDLPSYDTLTVELFAPDPFSPYIEALQGVEEVETELTGYFLYDEREVNAFLLLPE
;
A
#
# COMPACT_ATOMS: atom_id res chain seq x y z
N MET A 1 -43.92 79.32 -18.24
CA MET A 1 -44.90 78.26 -17.92
C MET A 1 -44.14 76.93 -17.97
N SER A 2 -43.54 76.50 -16.84
CA SER A 2 -43.96 75.39 -15.94
C SER A 2 -43.79 73.99 -16.56
N ARG A 3 -42.79 73.20 -16.16
CA ARG A 3 -42.73 72.27 -14.99
C ARG A 3 -43.48 70.94 -15.21
N ALA A 4 -42.72 69.82 -15.21
CA ALA A 4 -42.78 68.68 -14.25
C ALA A 4 -42.85 67.24 -14.83
N SER A 5 -41.84 66.43 -14.40
CA SER A 5 -41.86 64.98 -14.02
C SER A 5 -41.96 63.92 -15.14
N VAL A 6 -40.96 63.08 -15.48
CA VAL A 6 -40.09 62.11 -14.76
C VAL A 6 -40.87 60.98 -14.07
N ILE A 7 -40.60 59.72 -14.48
CA ILE A 7 -40.27 58.51 -13.68
C ILE A 7 -40.83 57.20 -14.31
N LEU A 8 -39.87 56.29 -14.64
CA LEU A 8 -39.80 54.84 -14.37
C LEU A 8 -39.83 53.79 -15.50
N CYS A 9 -38.82 52.91 -15.37
CA CYS A 9 -38.77 51.49 -15.70
C CYS A 9 -38.54 51.07 -17.17
N GLY A 10 -37.27 51.08 -17.57
CA GLY A 10 -36.69 49.95 -18.27
C GLY A 10 -36.10 48.96 -17.25
N VAL A 11 -36.25 47.66 -17.50
CA VAL A 11 -35.24 46.59 -17.38
C VAL A 11 -35.90 45.28 -17.79
N LEU A 12 -35.19 44.58 -18.68
CA LEU A 12 -35.48 43.27 -19.27
C LEU A 12 -35.73 42.19 -18.22
N LEU A 13 -36.72 41.33 -18.49
CA LEU A 13 -36.86 40.00 -17.91
C LEU A 13 -36.25 38.98 -18.90
N ILE A 14 -34.99 38.62 -18.69
CA ILE A 14 -34.41 37.36 -19.17
C ILE A 14 -34.57 36.38 -18.01
N LEU A 15 -35.56 35.48 -18.10
CA LEU A 15 -35.59 34.28 -17.27
C LEU A 15 -34.46 33.37 -17.72
N ASN A 16 -33.36 33.36 -16.98
CA ASN A 16 -32.51 32.16 -16.91
C ASN A 16 -33.18 31.20 -15.95
N VAL A 17 -33.81 30.16 -16.48
CA VAL A 17 -34.16 28.98 -15.68
C VAL A 17 -32.85 28.24 -15.42
N ILE A 18 -32.27 28.48 -14.25
CA ILE A 18 -31.26 27.59 -13.67
C ILE A 18 -32.05 26.39 -13.15
N VAL A 19 -32.08 25.31 -13.92
CA VAL A 19 -32.47 24.00 -13.38
C VAL A 19 -31.25 23.50 -12.62
N GLY A 20 -31.16 23.85 -11.33
CA GLY A 20 -30.36 23.07 -10.40
C GLY A 20 -31.15 21.81 -10.08
N PHE A 21 -30.58 20.63 -10.33
CA PHE A 21 -31.11 19.37 -9.82
C PHE A 21 -30.92 19.36 -8.30
N ALA A 22 -31.81 20.01 -7.57
CA ALA A 22 -31.88 19.82 -6.13
C ALA A 22 -32.40 18.40 -5.88
N TYR A 23 -31.66 17.60 -5.11
CA TYR A 23 -32.16 16.31 -4.62
C TYR A 23 -33.55 16.48 -4.01
N ASP A 24 -34.40 15.48 -4.24
CA ASP A 24 -35.76 15.48 -3.71
C ASP A 24 -35.72 15.51 -2.17
N ARG A 25 -36.15 16.62 -1.58
CA ARG A 25 -36.26 16.80 -0.12
C ARG A 25 -37.29 15.86 0.51
N GLU A 26 -38.01 15.04 -0.26
CA GLU A 26 -38.85 13.96 0.27
C GLU A 26 -38.02 12.78 0.82
N ALA A 27 -36.82 12.50 0.29
CA ALA A 27 -35.99 11.37 0.71
C ALA A 27 -34.92 11.72 1.77
N PHE A 28 -34.53 12.99 1.84
CA PHE A 28 -33.42 13.47 2.69
C PHE A 28 -33.88 14.56 3.65
N LEU A 29 -33.23 14.61 4.82
CA LEU A 29 -33.36 15.69 5.78
C LEU A 29 -31.97 16.26 6.01
N PHE A 30 -31.81 17.52 5.62
CA PHE A 30 -30.51 18.18 5.56
C PHE A 30 -30.14 18.84 6.90
N LEU A 31 -28.86 19.13 7.10
CA LEU A 31 -28.23 19.63 8.31
C LEU A 31 -28.87 20.92 8.82
N ASP A 32 -29.34 21.79 7.91
CA ASP A 32 -30.06 23.02 8.25
C ASP A 32 -31.50 22.79 8.76
N GLU A 33 -32.00 21.55 8.65
CA GLU A 33 -33.31 21.10 9.11
C GLU A 33 -33.22 20.23 10.38
N ILE A 34 -32.01 19.97 10.91
CA ILE A 34 -31.80 19.13 12.10
C ILE A 34 -32.01 19.93 13.40
N GLU A 35 -32.84 19.40 14.30
CA GLU A 35 -33.09 19.99 15.63
C GLU A 35 -32.75 19.02 16.77
N ILE A 36 -32.33 19.59 17.91
CA ILE A 36 -32.09 18.82 19.14
C ILE A 36 -33.38 18.13 19.60
N GLY A 37 -33.26 16.86 19.97
CA GLY A 37 -34.37 16.04 20.48
C GLY A 37 -35.18 15.33 19.38
N MET A 38 -34.86 15.55 18.10
CA MET A 38 -35.39 14.72 17.02
C MET A 38 -35.07 13.23 17.25
N ARG A 39 -35.98 12.35 16.85
CA ARG A 39 -35.87 10.90 17.06
C ARG A 39 -36.07 10.14 15.78
N GLY A 40 -35.40 9.00 15.67
CA GLY A 40 -35.60 8.11 14.56
C GLY A 40 -34.84 6.80 14.72
N ILE A 41 -34.41 6.24 13.60
CA ILE A 41 -33.84 4.90 13.54
C ILE A 41 -32.55 4.87 12.74
N GLY A 42 -31.66 3.94 13.06
CA GLY A 42 -30.56 3.56 12.18
C GLY A 42 -30.60 2.07 11.86
N LYS A 43 -29.95 1.68 10.76
CA LYS A 43 -29.96 0.31 10.24
C LYS A 43 -28.56 -0.27 10.14
N THR A 44 -28.36 -1.51 10.59
CA THR A 44 -27.07 -2.22 10.47
C THR A 44 -27.25 -3.73 10.57
N ILE A 45 -26.30 -4.51 10.08
CA ILE A 45 -26.24 -5.96 10.30
C ILE A 45 -25.35 -6.27 11.51
N VAL A 46 -25.90 -6.98 12.51
CA VAL A 46 -25.13 -7.46 13.69
C VAL A 46 -24.90 -8.97 13.68
N SER A 47 -25.63 -9.72 12.85
CA SER A 47 -25.43 -11.16 12.67
C SER A 47 -26.11 -11.64 11.39
N SER A 48 -25.48 -12.61 10.74
CA SER A 48 -25.87 -13.14 9.43
C SER A 48 -26.00 -12.02 8.39
N ASN A 49 -27.07 -12.02 7.60
CA ASN A 49 -27.39 -10.95 6.64
C ASN A 49 -28.68 -10.20 7.00
N THR A 50 -29.08 -10.20 8.27
CA THR A 50 -30.36 -9.58 8.68
C THR A 50 -30.13 -8.15 9.15
N ILE A 51 -30.72 -7.19 8.45
CA ILE A 51 -30.71 -5.79 8.86
C ILE A 51 -31.51 -5.66 10.16
N SER A 52 -30.84 -5.09 11.16
CA SER A 52 -31.38 -4.78 12.48
C SER A 52 -31.49 -3.27 12.64
N GLU A 53 -32.55 -2.83 13.30
CA GLU A 53 -32.76 -1.41 13.61
C GLU A 53 -32.27 -1.06 15.00
N PHE A 54 -31.80 0.18 15.16
CA PHE A 54 -31.50 0.80 16.45
C PHE A 54 -32.15 2.17 16.55
N ALA A 55 -32.51 2.59 17.76
CA ALA A 55 -33.11 3.90 18.00
C ALA A 55 -32.05 5.00 18.06
N VAL A 56 -32.41 6.18 17.59
CA VAL A 56 -31.55 7.37 17.51
C VAL A 56 -32.27 8.57 18.12
N GLU A 57 -31.55 9.36 18.91
CA GLU A 57 -31.98 10.67 19.42
C GLU A 57 -30.90 11.72 19.11
N VAL A 58 -31.27 12.81 18.44
CA VAL A 58 -30.36 13.90 18.09
C VAL A 58 -30.03 14.73 19.33
N LEU A 59 -28.74 14.89 19.62
CA LEU A 59 -28.24 15.71 20.73
C LEU A 59 -27.80 17.11 20.26
N GLY A 60 -27.49 17.27 18.98
CA GLY A 60 -27.17 18.54 18.33
C GLY A 60 -26.29 18.38 17.11
N VAL A 61 -25.82 19.51 16.56
CA VAL A 61 -24.94 19.57 15.39
C VAL A 61 -23.64 20.27 15.77
N ILE A 62 -22.54 19.74 15.26
CA ILE A 62 -21.23 20.37 15.28
C ILE A 62 -21.00 20.94 13.87
N ASP A 63 -20.81 22.26 13.78
CA ASP A 63 -20.42 22.97 12.55
C ASP A 63 -18.98 23.46 12.72
N GLU A 64 -18.11 23.09 11.78
CA GLU A 64 -16.79 23.68 11.67
C GLU A 64 -16.68 24.56 10.43
N PRO A 65 -16.71 25.90 10.59
CA PRO A 65 -16.64 26.78 9.44
C PRO A 65 -15.32 26.57 8.67
N LYS A 66 -15.46 26.25 7.38
CA LYS A 66 -14.40 26.10 6.35
C LYS A 66 -13.69 24.72 6.29
N THR A 67 -14.13 23.68 6.99
CA THR A 67 -13.42 22.37 7.01
C THR A 67 -14.21 21.15 6.54
N HIS A 68 -15.44 21.30 6.01
CA HIS A 68 -16.29 20.18 5.51
C HIS A 68 -16.39 19.00 6.51
N SER A 69 -16.47 19.30 7.81
CA SER A 69 -16.40 18.30 8.87
C SER A 69 -17.50 18.48 9.89
N ASP A 70 -18.70 18.73 9.40
CA ASP A 70 -19.87 18.88 10.24
C ASP A 70 -20.36 17.51 10.70
N PHE A 71 -20.89 17.43 11.92
CA PHE A 71 -21.39 16.16 12.47
C PHE A 71 -22.72 16.35 13.17
N ILE A 72 -23.65 15.43 12.93
CA ILE A 72 -24.86 15.30 13.75
C ILE A 72 -24.52 14.38 14.93
N VAL A 73 -24.58 14.92 16.14
CA VAL A 73 -24.32 14.19 17.38
C VAL A 73 -25.58 13.46 17.78
N VAL A 74 -25.51 12.14 17.94
CA VAL A 74 -26.67 11.30 18.25
C VAL A 74 -26.41 10.39 19.44
N ARG A 75 -27.46 10.11 20.20
CA ARG A 75 -27.50 9.01 21.16
C ARG A 75 -28.18 7.81 20.52
N VAL A 76 -27.55 6.64 20.59
CA VAL A 76 -28.08 5.42 20.00
C VAL A 76 -28.44 4.39 21.06
N SER A 77 -29.46 3.57 20.82
CA SER A 77 -29.91 2.54 21.76
C SER A 77 -30.68 1.42 21.05
N GLY A 78 -30.97 0.33 21.78
CA GLY A 78 -31.74 -0.80 21.27
C GLY A 78 -30.96 -2.11 21.30
N GLU A 79 -31.61 -3.19 20.86
CA GLU A 79 -31.06 -4.54 20.93
C GLU A 79 -29.78 -4.68 20.09
N ALA A 80 -29.76 -4.13 18.87
CA ALA A 80 -28.59 -4.17 17.99
C ALA A 80 -27.35 -3.53 18.65
N ILE A 81 -27.50 -2.34 19.23
CA ILE A 81 -26.42 -1.64 19.96
C ILE A 81 -25.97 -2.44 21.19
N GLY A 82 -26.92 -3.01 21.93
CA GLY A 82 -26.62 -3.83 23.11
C GLY A 82 -25.88 -5.12 22.76
N ARG A 83 -26.22 -5.76 21.64
CA ARG A 83 -25.54 -6.95 21.10
C ARG A 83 -24.12 -6.62 20.61
N SER A 84 -23.98 -5.52 19.89
CA SER A 84 -22.68 -5.00 19.43
C SER A 84 -21.74 -4.54 20.54
N GLY A 85 -22.24 -4.39 21.78
CA GLY A 85 -21.45 -3.84 22.87
C GLY A 85 -21.16 -2.35 22.69
N GLY A 86 -22.10 -1.61 22.07
CA GLY A 86 -21.99 -0.21 21.73
C GLY A 86 -21.97 0.02 20.22
N ILE A 87 -21.39 1.14 19.78
CA ILE A 87 -21.08 1.39 18.36
C ILE A 87 -19.79 0.63 18.04
N SER A 88 -19.90 -0.49 17.32
CA SER A 88 -18.77 -1.38 17.03
C SER A 88 -18.10 -1.06 15.69
N GLN A 89 -16.81 -1.37 15.56
CA GLN A 89 -16.11 -1.34 14.27
C GLN A 89 -16.85 -2.20 13.24
N GLY A 90 -16.98 -1.69 12.01
CA GLY A 90 -17.82 -2.28 10.95
C GLY A 90 -19.30 -1.84 10.97
N MET A 91 -19.75 -1.07 11.97
CA MET A 91 -21.03 -0.33 11.90
C MET A 91 -20.92 1.00 11.15
N SER A 92 -19.70 1.46 10.86
CA SER A 92 -19.45 2.64 10.05
C SER A 92 -20.22 2.56 8.73
N GLY A 93 -20.97 3.62 8.42
CA GLY A 93 -21.84 3.68 7.25
C GLY A 93 -23.30 3.34 7.54
N SER A 94 -23.65 2.99 8.79
CA SER A 94 -25.04 2.63 9.13
C SER A 94 -25.96 3.85 8.87
N PRO A 95 -26.93 3.77 7.96
CA PRO A 95 -27.77 4.91 7.62
C PRO A 95 -28.69 5.25 8.78
N VAL A 96 -28.87 6.56 9.01
CA VAL A 96 -29.70 7.11 10.08
C VAL A 96 -30.84 7.93 9.48
N TYR A 97 -32.05 7.68 9.96
CA TYR A 97 -33.28 8.28 9.46
C TYR A 97 -34.03 9.01 10.56
N ILE A 98 -34.59 10.18 10.23
CA ILE A 98 -35.55 10.93 11.04
C ILE A 98 -36.80 11.12 10.19
N ASP A 99 -37.98 10.76 10.73
CA ASP A 99 -39.25 10.83 10.01
C ASP A 99 -39.24 10.16 8.61
N GLY A 100 -38.47 9.08 8.48
CA GLY A 100 -38.32 8.32 7.22
C GLY A 100 -37.33 8.93 6.22
N LYS A 101 -36.74 10.08 6.52
CA LYS A 101 -35.76 10.77 5.68
C LYS A 101 -34.34 10.48 6.14
N LEU A 102 -33.43 10.21 5.20
CA LEU A 102 -32.03 9.93 5.51
C LEU A 102 -31.32 11.23 5.90
N ILE A 103 -30.66 11.23 7.06
CA ILE A 103 -29.86 12.37 7.56
C ILE A 103 -28.35 12.16 7.40
N GLY A 104 -27.92 10.93 7.14
CA GLY A 104 -26.52 10.59 6.97
C GLY A 104 -26.14 9.20 7.47
N ALA A 105 -24.85 9.01 7.71
CA ALA A 105 -24.27 7.74 8.15
C ALA A 105 -23.59 7.83 9.50
N LEU A 106 -23.86 6.87 10.39
CA LEU A 106 -23.09 6.70 11.62
C LEU A 106 -21.63 6.37 11.27
N SER A 107 -20.69 7.23 11.66
CA SER A 107 -19.28 7.14 11.23
C SER A 107 -18.29 7.09 12.38
N ARG A 108 -18.61 7.67 13.54
CA ARG A 108 -17.69 7.71 14.69
C ARG A 108 -18.42 7.45 16.01
N ALA A 109 -17.68 6.93 16.99
CA ALA A 109 -18.15 6.74 18.36
C ALA A 109 -17.42 7.69 19.31
N ALA A 110 -18.13 8.29 20.26
CA ALA A 110 -17.51 9.05 21.34
C ALA A 110 -16.92 8.11 22.40
N SER A 111 -15.65 8.30 22.75
CA SER A 111 -14.82 7.42 23.60
C SER A 111 -15.42 7.02 24.93
N TRP A 112 -16.22 7.90 25.52
CA TRP A 112 -16.74 7.73 26.88
C TRP A 112 -18.10 7.08 26.97
N SER A 113 -18.67 6.67 25.85
CA SER A 113 -20.04 6.22 25.84
C SER A 113 -20.18 4.70 26.01
N LYS A 114 -19.40 4.09 26.93
CA LYS A 114 -19.65 2.71 27.44
C LYS A 114 -20.94 2.60 28.27
N GLU A 115 -21.82 3.59 28.18
CA GLU A 115 -23.19 3.53 28.65
C GLU A 115 -23.99 2.57 27.77
N ILE A 116 -25.13 2.09 28.27
CA ILE A 116 -26.08 1.28 27.49
C ILE A 116 -26.52 2.02 26.21
N THR A 117 -26.44 3.35 26.22
CA THR A 117 -26.84 4.24 25.12
C THR A 117 -25.68 5.13 24.66
N PRO A 118 -24.78 4.63 23.81
CA PRO A 118 -23.60 5.35 23.38
C PRO A 118 -23.94 6.63 22.58
N ILE A 119 -22.99 7.57 22.55
CA ILE A 119 -23.03 8.76 21.71
C ILE A 119 -22.20 8.49 20.46
N GLY A 120 -22.79 8.71 19.29
CA GLY A 120 -22.16 8.61 17.99
C GLY A 120 -22.17 9.93 17.23
N LEU A 121 -21.34 10.01 16.20
CA LEU A 121 -21.34 11.08 15.22
C LEU A 121 -21.83 10.52 13.89
N VAL A 122 -22.78 11.24 13.30
CA VAL A 122 -23.33 10.96 11.97
C VAL A 122 -22.74 11.96 11.00
N THR A 123 -22.10 11.45 9.94
CA THR A 123 -21.66 12.26 8.80
C THR A 123 -22.90 12.67 8.00
N PRO A 124 -23.15 13.97 7.79
CA PRO A 124 -24.33 14.48 7.10
C PRO A 124 -24.47 13.89 5.69
N ILE A 125 -25.70 13.70 5.24
CA ILE A 125 -25.98 13.07 3.95
C ILE A 125 -25.50 13.95 2.78
N GLU A 126 -25.51 15.27 2.94
CA GLU A 126 -25.08 16.25 1.93
C GLU A 126 -23.64 16.04 1.52
N ASP A 127 -22.74 15.90 2.50
CA ASP A 127 -21.33 15.68 2.24
C ASP A 127 -21.10 14.34 1.52
N MET A 128 -21.92 13.33 1.84
CA MET A 128 -21.83 12.02 1.20
C MET A 128 -22.43 12.00 -0.21
N LEU A 129 -23.50 12.77 -0.48
CA LEU A 129 -24.10 12.87 -1.81
C LEU A 129 -23.12 13.50 -2.82
N GLY A 130 -22.25 14.40 -2.36
CA GLY A 130 -21.15 14.92 -3.18
C GLY A 130 -20.22 13.84 -3.77
N ILE A 131 -20.15 12.65 -3.15
CA ILE A 131 -19.40 11.50 -3.70
C ILE A 131 -20.18 10.84 -4.85
N ILE A 132 -21.50 10.66 -4.73
CA ILE A 132 -22.32 10.13 -5.84
C ILE A 132 -22.25 11.09 -7.02
N GLU A 133 -22.34 12.39 -6.74
CA GLU A 133 -22.22 13.47 -7.69
C GLU A 133 -20.87 13.45 -8.45
N SER A 134 -19.75 13.15 -7.78
CA SER A 134 -18.45 13.04 -8.47
C SER A 134 -18.36 11.81 -9.39
N ILE A 135 -19.02 10.71 -9.01
CA ILE A 135 -19.10 9.49 -9.81
C ILE A 135 -20.07 9.64 -11.00
N THR A 136 -21.14 10.42 -10.84
CA THR A 136 -22.23 10.56 -11.82
C THR A 136 -22.16 11.85 -12.66
N GLY A 137 -21.45 12.89 -12.22
CA GLY A 137 -21.07 14.08 -13.00
C GLY A 137 -21.72 15.43 -12.65
N ASP A 138 -22.46 15.60 -11.54
CA ASP A 138 -23.25 16.82 -11.24
C ASP A 138 -22.98 17.37 -9.82
N VAL A 139 -22.30 18.51 -9.62
CA VAL A 139 -21.88 18.99 -8.27
C VAL A 139 -22.81 20.05 -7.64
N LEU A 140 -23.21 19.89 -6.36
CA LEU A 140 -23.87 20.90 -5.51
C LEU A 140 -23.26 20.98 -4.09
N SER A 141 -23.17 22.19 -3.51
CA SER A 141 -22.73 22.42 -2.12
C SER A 141 -23.52 23.57 -1.47
N LEU A 142 -24.02 23.36 -0.23
CA LEU A 142 -24.75 24.36 0.58
C LEU A 142 -24.38 24.22 2.08
N CYS A 143 -24.35 25.34 2.82
CA CYS A 143 -23.98 25.44 4.24
C CYS A 143 -25.19 25.70 5.18
N PRO A 144 -25.13 25.33 6.47
CA PRO A 144 -26.23 25.48 7.45
C PRO A 144 -26.38 26.90 8.05
N ARG A 145 -27.45 27.11 8.83
CA ARG A 145 -27.80 28.40 9.48
C ARG A 145 -27.30 28.48 10.93
N GLU A 146 -26.86 29.68 11.32
CA GLU A 146 -26.21 30.04 12.60
C GLU A 146 -27.00 29.72 13.89
N GLU A 147 -28.31 29.48 13.78
CA GLU A 147 -29.23 29.35 14.93
C GLU A 147 -29.29 27.92 15.51
N ALA A 148 -28.75 26.93 14.80
CA ALA A 148 -28.73 25.51 15.17
C ALA A 148 -27.42 25.03 15.84
N LEU A 149 -26.48 25.95 16.08
CA LEU A 149 -25.14 25.67 16.58
C LEU A 149 -25.10 25.46 18.11
N LEU A 150 -24.43 24.40 18.57
CA LEU A 150 -24.18 24.19 20.00
C LEU A 150 -23.16 25.22 20.53
N ALA A 151 -23.60 26.11 21.43
CA ALA A 151 -22.71 27.01 22.14
C ALA A 151 -21.93 26.29 23.26
N GLU A 152 -20.67 26.68 23.48
CA GLU A 152 -19.81 26.30 24.62
C GLU A 152 -19.16 24.90 24.62
N VAL A 153 -19.15 24.18 23.49
CA VAL A 153 -18.46 22.87 23.36
C VAL A 153 -17.20 23.00 22.50
N GLN A 154 -16.03 22.56 22.99
CA GLN A 154 -14.80 22.47 22.18
C GLN A 154 -14.65 21.08 21.54
N LEU A 155 -14.50 21.00 20.22
CA LEU A 155 -14.14 19.75 19.54
C LEU A 155 -12.62 19.68 19.32
N VAL A 156 -11.99 18.60 19.77
CA VAL A 156 -10.58 18.30 19.50
C VAL A 156 -10.52 17.04 18.65
N LYS A 157 -10.09 17.20 17.40
CA LYS A 157 -9.83 16.08 16.48
C LYS A 157 -8.45 15.50 16.74
N LEU A 158 -8.40 14.18 16.90
CA LEU A 158 -7.18 13.42 17.17
C LEU A 158 -7.09 12.26 16.18
N ASP A 159 -5.89 11.81 15.87
CA ASP A 159 -5.68 10.63 15.01
C ASP A 159 -5.91 9.31 15.77
N ARG A 160 -5.93 9.37 17.10
CA ARG A 160 -6.08 8.21 18.00
C ARG A 160 -6.79 8.61 19.30
N PRO A 161 -7.30 7.63 20.08
CA PRO A 161 -7.94 7.93 21.35
C PRO A 161 -7.02 8.75 22.28
N PRO A 162 -7.54 9.84 22.91
CA PRO A 162 -6.77 10.64 23.85
C PRO A 162 -6.43 9.85 25.13
N PRO A 163 -5.29 10.16 25.78
CA PRO A 163 -4.97 9.60 27.09
C PRO A 163 -6.00 9.97 28.17
N THR A 164 -6.23 9.07 29.12
CA THR A 164 -7.22 9.21 30.22
C THR A 164 -7.09 10.48 31.05
N ASP A 165 -5.89 11.04 31.16
CA ASP A 165 -5.64 12.24 31.97
C ASP A 165 -6.03 13.53 31.24
N LEU A 166 -5.85 13.59 29.92
CA LEU A 166 -6.29 14.71 29.07
C LEU A 166 -7.83 14.80 29.08
N LEU A 167 -8.43 13.62 28.97
CA LEU A 167 -9.85 13.37 29.12
C LEU A 167 -10.40 13.95 30.45
N LYS A 168 -9.83 13.61 31.60
CA LYS A 168 -10.30 14.14 32.91
C LYS A 168 -10.11 15.65 33.09
N GLY A 169 -9.17 16.26 32.36
CA GLY A 169 -8.86 17.69 32.45
C GLY A 169 -9.75 18.61 31.62
N SER A 170 -10.59 18.06 30.74
CA SER A 170 -11.32 18.80 29.71
C SER A 170 -12.81 18.41 29.66
N PRO A 171 -13.61 18.79 30.68
CA PRO A 171 -15.01 18.36 30.82
C PRO A 171 -15.96 18.95 29.77
N ASP A 172 -15.62 20.09 29.16
CA ASP A 172 -16.42 20.78 28.14
C ASP A 172 -15.85 20.55 26.72
N THR A 173 -15.09 19.46 26.53
CA THR A 173 -14.40 19.13 25.29
C THR A 173 -14.83 17.76 24.75
N ILE A 174 -15.34 17.73 23.52
CA ILE A 174 -15.56 16.49 22.77
C ILE A 174 -14.25 16.16 22.07
N PHE A 175 -13.71 14.98 22.33
CA PHE A 175 -12.58 14.45 21.56
C PHE A 175 -13.13 13.53 20.47
N ALA A 176 -12.94 13.92 19.21
CA ALA A 176 -13.29 13.09 18.06
C ALA A 176 -12.03 12.49 17.45
N TYR A 177 -12.06 11.21 17.15
CA TYR A 177 -11.03 10.55 16.36
C TYR A 177 -11.72 9.54 15.45
N PRO A 178 -11.11 9.18 14.30
CA PRO A 178 -11.65 8.15 13.43
C PRO A 178 -11.84 6.85 14.22
N VAL A 179 -12.98 6.19 14.05
CA VAL A 179 -13.07 4.77 14.42
C VAL A 179 -12.28 4.03 13.36
N ALA A 180 -11.22 3.32 13.78
CA ALA A 180 -10.37 2.59 12.83
C ALA A 180 -11.21 1.62 11.99
N SER A 181 -11.01 1.64 10.68
CA SER A 181 -11.58 0.66 9.76
C SER A 181 -10.97 -0.71 10.10
N PRO A 182 -11.78 -1.68 10.55
CA PRO A 182 -11.24 -2.98 10.89
C PRO A 182 -10.76 -3.68 9.63
N LEU A 183 -9.50 -4.10 9.61
CA LEU A 183 -8.97 -5.00 8.62
C LEU A 183 -9.27 -6.45 9.02
N LEU A 184 -9.90 -7.16 8.10
CA LEU A 184 -9.93 -8.61 8.06
C LEU A 184 -8.72 -9.08 7.28
N VAL A 185 -7.95 -9.95 7.90
CA VAL A 185 -6.82 -10.62 7.27
C VAL A 185 -7.00 -12.12 7.44
N THR A 186 -6.97 -12.87 6.35
CA THR A 186 -6.89 -14.33 6.34
C THR A 186 -5.69 -14.74 5.50
N GLY A 187 -5.11 -15.90 5.78
CA GLY A 187 -3.96 -16.40 5.06
C GLY A 187 -2.61 -15.91 5.59
N LEU A 188 -2.54 -14.85 6.41
CA LEU A 188 -1.29 -14.36 7.02
C LEU A 188 -1.16 -14.74 8.49
N SER A 189 0.07 -15.05 8.91
CA SER A 189 0.39 -15.46 10.27
C SER A 189 1.66 -14.79 10.81
N GLY A 190 1.83 -14.85 12.14
CA GLY A 190 3.08 -14.51 12.82
C GLY A 190 3.70 -13.18 12.39
N ARG A 191 4.88 -13.26 11.75
CA ARG A 191 5.64 -12.08 11.33
C ARG A 191 5.11 -11.42 10.06
N ALA A 192 4.51 -12.17 9.14
CA ALA A 192 3.93 -11.62 7.91
C ALA A 192 2.80 -10.64 8.24
N LEU A 193 1.94 -11.02 9.18
CA LEU A 193 0.87 -10.17 9.71
C LEU A 193 1.40 -8.90 10.41
N LYS A 194 2.52 -9.03 11.14
CA LYS A 194 3.16 -7.89 11.79
C LYS A 194 3.75 -6.93 10.75
N ILE A 195 4.41 -7.44 9.73
CA ILE A 195 4.97 -6.64 8.62
C ILE A 195 3.84 -5.91 7.87
N LEU A 196 2.71 -6.58 7.63
CA LEU A 196 1.55 -5.94 7.02
C LEU A 196 1.09 -4.70 7.82
N MET A 197 0.95 -4.86 9.14
CA MET A 197 0.36 -3.83 9.99
C MET A 197 1.36 -2.73 10.36
N ASP A 198 2.57 -3.10 10.76
CA ASP A 198 3.58 -2.20 11.30
C ASP A 198 4.54 -1.70 10.21
N GLY A 199 4.52 -2.32 9.03
CA GLY A 199 5.45 -2.04 7.95
C GLY A 199 6.86 -2.50 8.30
N VAL A 200 7.84 -1.75 7.78
CA VAL A 200 9.27 -2.07 7.92
C VAL A 200 9.96 -1.23 8.99
N ASP A 201 9.22 -0.41 9.75
CA ASP A 201 9.77 0.44 10.83
C ASP A 201 10.45 -0.38 11.96
N SER A 202 10.28 -1.70 11.96
CA SER A 202 10.96 -2.63 12.88
C SER A 202 11.97 -3.58 12.21
N VAL A 203 12.17 -3.46 10.89
CA VAL A 203 13.04 -4.32 10.07
C VAL A 203 13.80 -3.47 9.05
N THR A 204 15.09 -3.24 9.28
CA THR A 204 15.97 -2.61 8.29
C THR A 204 16.00 -3.48 7.01
N PRO A 205 15.91 -2.89 5.80
CA PRO A 205 16.15 -3.63 4.57
C PRO A 205 17.47 -4.41 4.67
N PRO A 206 17.55 -5.65 4.18
CA PRO A 206 18.84 -6.33 4.08
C PRO A 206 19.76 -5.57 3.13
N GLU A 207 21.07 -5.59 3.43
CA GLU A 207 22.10 -5.06 2.53
C GLU A 207 22.19 -5.91 1.26
N GLY A 208 22.64 -5.30 0.15
CA GLY A 208 22.87 -6.01 -1.11
C GLY A 208 21.60 -6.27 -1.92
N LEU A 209 20.59 -5.41 -1.79
CA LEU A 209 19.44 -5.40 -2.71
C LEU A 209 19.78 -4.56 -3.94
N LEU A 210 19.17 -4.85 -5.10
CA LEU A 210 19.44 -4.13 -6.36
C LEU A 210 19.22 -2.61 -6.23
N VAL A 211 18.23 -2.24 -5.43
CA VAL A 211 17.85 -0.86 -5.12
C VAL A 211 19.03 -0.05 -4.56
N GLU A 212 20.05 -0.67 -3.96
CA GLU A 212 21.25 0.04 -3.47
C GLU A 212 22.20 0.50 -4.58
N PHE A 213 22.10 -0.11 -5.76
CA PHE A 213 23.03 0.07 -6.88
C PHE A 213 22.43 0.86 -8.04
N LEU A 214 21.12 1.08 -8.02
CA LEU A 214 20.42 1.88 -9.02
C LEU A 214 20.46 3.38 -8.62
N PRO A 215 20.57 4.30 -9.58
CA PRO A 215 20.47 5.72 -9.32
C PRO A 215 19.01 6.07 -9.03
N LEU A 216 18.62 5.91 -7.77
CA LEU A 216 17.25 6.11 -7.35
C LEU A 216 16.95 7.58 -7.08
N GLY A 217 15.88 8.06 -7.70
CA GLY A 217 15.27 9.35 -7.37
C GLY A 217 14.49 9.27 -6.05
N ILE A 218 13.18 9.04 -6.14
CA ILE A 218 12.28 9.02 -4.98
C ILE A 218 12.28 7.63 -4.35
N HIS A 219 12.68 7.52 -3.08
CA HIS A 219 12.53 6.29 -2.30
C HIS A 219 11.17 6.27 -1.58
N PRO A 220 10.22 5.42 -1.99
CA PRO A 220 8.95 5.31 -1.30
C PRO A 220 9.18 4.63 0.03
N VAL A 221 8.68 5.23 1.11
CA VAL A 221 8.75 4.60 2.43
C VAL A 221 7.67 3.53 2.49
N VAL A 222 8.06 2.26 2.64
CA VAL A 222 7.11 1.16 2.81
C VAL A 222 6.48 1.24 4.20
N ARG A 223 5.27 1.79 4.28
CA ARG A 223 4.55 1.93 5.55
C ARG A 223 3.57 0.79 5.76
N GLY A 224 3.42 0.38 7.01
CA GLY A 224 2.39 -0.57 7.41
C GLY A 224 0.99 0.01 7.27
N LEU A 225 -0.01 -0.86 7.18
CA LEU A 225 -1.41 -0.47 7.09
C LEU A 225 -1.90 0.34 8.31
N SER A 226 -1.26 0.19 9.47
CA SER A 226 -1.56 1.00 10.66
C SER A 226 -1.29 2.50 10.45
N SER A 227 -0.35 2.86 9.56
CA SER A 227 -0.05 4.25 9.24
C SER A 227 -1.20 4.96 8.51
N PHE A 228 -2.12 4.20 7.92
CA PHE A 228 -3.35 4.67 7.29
C PHE A 228 -4.55 4.67 8.26
N GLY A 229 -4.31 4.47 9.57
CA GLY A 229 -5.35 4.42 10.59
C GLY A 229 -6.15 3.11 10.62
N LEU A 230 -5.66 2.07 9.93
CA LEU A 230 -6.30 0.75 9.91
C LEU A 230 -5.90 -0.07 11.13
N THR A 231 -6.85 -0.84 11.67
CA THR A 231 -6.59 -1.73 12.81
C THR A 231 -6.94 -3.17 12.47
N LEU A 232 -6.09 -4.09 12.90
CA LEU A 232 -6.30 -5.50 12.69
C LEU A 232 -7.38 -6.06 13.63
N ASN A 233 -8.35 -6.79 13.08
CA ASN A 233 -9.21 -7.65 13.89
C ASN A 233 -8.52 -9.01 14.16
N PRO A 234 -8.49 -9.48 15.42
CA PRO A 234 -7.70 -10.65 15.80
C PRO A 234 -8.25 -12.00 15.27
N VAL A 235 -9.45 -12.00 14.67
CA VAL A 235 -10.09 -13.21 14.12
C VAL A 235 -10.91 -12.83 12.90
N SER A 236 -10.66 -13.53 11.78
CA SER A 236 -11.48 -13.57 10.58
C SER A 236 -11.93 -15.03 10.40
N GLY A 237 -13.22 -15.26 10.17
CA GLY A 237 -13.75 -16.61 9.96
C GLY A 237 -13.64 -16.99 8.49
N GLY A 238 -13.05 -18.16 8.17
CA GLY A 238 -12.95 -18.66 6.79
C GLY A 238 -14.31 -18.75 6.10
N GLU A 239 -14.32 -18.74 4.76
CA GLU A 239 -15.52 -18.67 3.91
C GLU A 239 -16.63 -19.66 4.32
N SER A 240 -17.60 -19.20 5.09
CA SER A 240 -18.76 -20.02 5.46
C SER A 240 -19.96 -19.13 5.72
N GLY A 241 -20.62 -18.68 4.64
CA GLY A 241 -21.84 -17.88 4.70
C GLY A 241 -22.56 -17.85 3.37
N SER A 242 -23.87 -17.61 3.38
CA SER A 242 -24.59 -17.24 2.16
C SER A 242 -24.31 -15.76 1.94
N PHE A 243 -23.60 -15.39 0.87
CA PHE A 243 -23.32 -13.98 0.59
C PHE A 243 -24.52 -13.33 -0.13
N PRO A 244 -24.89 -12.08 0.21
CA PRO A 244 -25.90 -11.35 -0.56
C PRO A 244 -25.30 -10.94 -1.91
N GLY A 245 -26.01 -11.24 -3.00
CA GLY A 245 -25.65 -10.75 -4.33
C GLY A 245 -25.97 -9.25 -4.48
N ALA A 246 -25.45 -8.62 -5.54
CA ALA A 246 -25.54 -7.17 -5.76
C ALA A 246 -26.99 -6.60 -5.74
N ASN A 247 -27.96 -7.34 -6.27
CA ASN A 247 -29.38 -6.94 -6.27
C ASN A 247 -30.04 -6.96 -4.89
N ALA A 248 -29.40 -7.59 -3.89
CA ALA A 248 -29.89 -7.63 -2.51
C ALA A 248 -29.32 -6.49 -1.64
N LEU A 249 -28.40 -5.67 -2.18
CA LEU A 249 -27.82 -4.54 -1.44
C LEU A 249 -28.84 -3.41 -1.27
N GLU A 250 -29.21 -3.17 -0.02
CA GLU A 250 -30.07 -2.07 0.43
C GLU A 250 -29.42 -1.30 1.61
N PRO A 251 -29.81 -0.03 1.87
CA PRO A 251 -29.29 0.76 2.99
C PRO A 251 -29.30 -0.01 4.33
N GLY A 252 -28.12 -0.14 4.95
CA GLY A 252 -27.87 -0.95 6.15
C GLY A 252 -27.22 -2.31 5.89
N SER A 253 -27.08 -2.73 4.62
CA SER A 253 -26.37 -3.95 4.22
C SER A 253 -24.88 -3.88 4.58
N ALA A 254 -24.28 -5.02 4.89
CA ALA A 254 -22.83 -5.14 5.05
C ALA A 254 -22.16 -5.16 3.67
N ILE A 255 -21.10 -4.36 3.53
CA ILE A 255 -20.26 -4.29 2.33
C ILE A 255 -18.80 -4.37 2.75
N GLY A 256 -17.95 -4.84 1.84
CA GLY A 256 -16.52 -4.88 2.05
C GLY A 256 -15.73 -4.12 0.99
N VAL A 257 -14.50 -3.76 1.34
CA VAL A 257 -13.49 -3.22 0.41
C VAL A 257 -12.27 -4.13 0.50
N ALA A 258 -11.89 -4.77 -0.60
CA ALA A 258 -10.73 -5.67 -0.63
C ALA A 258 -9.45 -4.93 -1.05
N LEU A 259 -8.33 -5.33 -0.48
CA LEU A 259 -6.97 -4.93 -0.86
C LEU A 259 -6.18 -6.10 -1.46
N ALA A 260 -6.47 -7.32 -0.99
CA ALA A 260 -5.96 -8.57 -1.53
C ALA A 260 -7.02 -9.66 -1.42
N SER A 261 -7.02 -10.62 -2.35
CA SER A 261 -7.88 -11.82 -2.31
C SER A 261 -7.19 -13.03 -2.94
N GLY A 262 -7.62 -14.25 -2.60
CA GLY A 262 -6.96 -15.49 -3.01
C GLY A 262 -6.44 -16.25 -1.79
N ASP A 263 -5.23 -16.81 -1.86
CA ASP A 263 -4.60 -17.49 -0.72
C ASP A 263 -4.37 -16.56 0.49
N VAL A 264 -4.26 -15.25 0.23
CA VAL A 264 -4.27 -14.19 1.22
C VAL A 264 -5.43 -13.26 0.92
N THR A 265 -6.30 -13.03 1.91
CA THR A 265 -7.37 -12.02 1.81
C THR A 265 -7.17 -10.93 2.84
N ILE A 266 -7.11 -9.68 2.36
CA ILE A 266 -6.94 -8.47 3.16
C ILE A 266 -8.03 -7.49 2.74
N GLY A 267 -8.78 -6.93 3.68
CA GLY A 267 -9.74 -5.87 3.37
C GLY A 267 -10.52 -5.43 4.59
N ALA A 268 -11.46 -4.50 4.41
CA ALA A 268 -12.23 -3.92 5.50
C ALA A 268 -13.73 -4.15 5.33
N LEU A 269 -14.44 -4.14 6.46
CA LEU A 269 -15.90 -4.21 6.51
C LEU A 269 -16.51 -2.87 6.90
N GLY A 270 -17.64 -2.56 6.27
CA GLY A 270 -18.50 -1.47 6.70
C GLY A 270 -19.94 -1.69 6.28
N THR A 271 -20.70 -0.60 6.25
CA THR A 271 -22.13 -0.61 5.97
C THR A 271 -22.45 0.30 4.80
N LEU A 272 -23.37 -0.16 3.94
CA LEU A 272 -23.95 0.61 2.86
C LEU A 272 -24.89 1.68 3.42
N THR A 273 -24.59 2.96 3.17
CA THR A 273 -25.41 4.08 3.62
C THR A 273 -26.59 4.29 2.68
N TYR A 274 -26.32 4.41 1.39
CA TYR A 274 -27.33 4.78 0.39
C TYR A 274 -26.97 4.20 -0.98
N ARG A 275 -27.99 3.97 -1.79
CA ARG A 275 -27.90 3.42 -3.15
C ARG A 275 -28.84 4.18 -4.06
N GLU A 276 -28.30 4.71 -5.15
CA GLU A 276 -29.05 5.35 -6.24
C GLU A 276 -28.77 4.59 -7.54
N GLY A 277 -29.73 3.77 -7.97
CA GLY A 277 -29.50 2.85 -9.08
C GLY A 277 -28.33 1.89 -8.77
N ASP A 278 -27.26 2.00 -9.55
CA ASP A 278 -26.04 1.20 -9.37
C ASP A 278 -24.95 1.94 -8.58
N ALA A 279 -25.14 3.24 -8.32
CA ALA A 279 -24.24 4.02 -7.48
C ALA A 279 -24.51 3.79 -6.00
N ILE A 280 -23.44 3.66 -5.21
CA ILE A 280 -23.50 3.44 -3.77
C ILE A 280 -22.59 4.39 -3.02
N ILE A 281 -22.95 4.67 -1.76
CA ILE A 281 -22.07 5.31 -0.78
C ILE A 281 -22.10 4.56 0.56
N GLY A 282 -20.96 4.48 1.22
CA GLY A 282 -20.80 3.71 2.46
C GLY A 282 -19.73 4.26 3.40
N PHE A 283 -19.55 3.59 4.54
CA PHE A 283 -18.60 3.88 5.64
C PHE A 283 -18.85 5.19 6.40
N GLY A 284 -19.25 6.28 5.73
CA GLY A 284 -19.40 7.59 6.37
C GLY A 284 -18.08 8.23 6.82
N HIS A 285 -16.94 7.64 6.45
CA HIS A 285 -15.58 8.11 6.70
C HIS A 285 -14.64 7.51 5.63
N PRO A 286 -13.42 8.05 5.42
CA PRO A 286 -12.49 7.50 4.45
C PRO A 286 -12.02 6.11 4.86
N PHE A 287 -11.66 5.29 3.88
CA PHE A 287 -10.96 4.03 4.10
C PHE A 287 -9.45 4.26 4.19
N LEU A 288 -8.81 4.69 3.08
CA LEU A 288 -7.40 5.08 2.99
C LEU A 288 -7.23 6.59 2.73
N LEU A 289 -8.33 7.30 2.43
CA LEU A 289 -8.35 8.66 1.93
C LEU A 289 -7.57 8.79 0.61
N ASN A 290 -7.88 7.91 -0.35
CA ASN A 290 -7.19 7.90 -1.65
C ASN A 290 -7.58 9.07 -2.56
N GLY A 291 -8.76 9.65 -2.37
CA GLY A 291 -9.35 10.51 -3.37
C GLY A 291 -10.03 9.66 -4.44
N GLU A 292 -9.50 9.68 -5.66
CA GLU A 292 -9.87 8.68 -6.68
C GLU A 292 -9.34 7.31 -6.25
N ALA A 293 -10.12 6.26 -6.45
CA ALA A 293 -9.79 4.92 -5.99
C ALA A 293 -10.15 3.87 -7.03
N ALA A 294 -9.56 2.69 -6.91
CA ALA A 294 -9.87 1.52 -7.72
C ALA A 294 -9.83 0.27 -6.83
N PHE A 295 -10.77 0.17 -5.88
CA PHE A 295 -10.82 -0.97 -4.97
C PHE A 295 -12.03 -1.87 -5.27
N PRO A 296 -11.91 -3.20 -5.13
CA PRO A 296 -13.07 -4.09 -5.23
C PRO A 296 -14.11 -3.78 -4.14
N LEU A 297 -15.34 -3.48 -4.57
CA LEU A 297 -16.51 -3.53 -3.70
C LEU A 297 -16.92 -5.00 -3.57
N THR A 298 -16.90 -5.53 -2.36
CA THR A 298 -17.23 -6.94 -2.11
C THR A 298 -18.52 -7.11 -1.33
N SER A 299 -19.15 -8.27 -1.50
CA SER A 299 -20.14 -8.76 -0.55
C SER A 299 -19.47 -9.02 0.80
N ALA A 300 -20.24 -8.91 1.87
CA ALA A 300 -19.76 -9.20 3.21
C ALA A 300 -20.76 -10.08 3.96
N TYR A 301 -20.25 -11.03 4.73
CA TYR A 301 -21.04 -11.85 5.64
C TYR A 301 -20.62 -11.60 7.08
N ILE A 302 -21.58 -11.30 7.95
CA ILE A 302 -21.32 -11.06 9.37
C ILE A 302 -21.70 -12.33 10.16
N TYR A 303 -20.75 -12.96 10.82
CA TYR A 303 -21.05 -14.09 11.72
C TYR A 303 -21.81 -13.59 12.95
N ASP A 304 -21.20 -12.65 13.68
CA ASP A 304 -21.74 -12.04 14.88
C ASP A 304 -20.98 -10.75 15.21
N THR A 305 -21.32 -10.11 16.32
CA THR A 305 -20.56 -9.00 16.92
C THR A 305 -19.82 -9.45 18.16
N MET A 306 -18.58 -8.98 18.33
CA MET A 306 -17.77 -9.24 19.51
C MET A 306 -17.67 -8.00 20.40
N LYS A 307 -18.04 -8.17 21.67
CA LYS A 307 -17.82 -7.17 22.71
C LYS A 307 -16.40 -7.27 23.22
N ALA A 308 -15.63 -6.19 23.15
CA ALA A 308 -14.25 -6.16 23.64
C ALA A 308 -14.04 -5.03 24.65
N TYR A 309 -12.98 -5.15 25.46
CA TYR A 309 -12.63 -4.12 26.43
C TYR A 309 -12.12 -2.83 25.77
N ASP A 310 -11.35 -2.97 24.68
CA ASP A 310 -10.74 -1.85 23.97
C ASP A 310 -11.71 -1.28 22.92
N ALA A 311 -12.06 -2.07 21.91
CA ALA A 311 -13.05 -1.70 20.89
C ALA A 311 -13.88 -2.91 20.44
N SER A 312 -15.21 -2.84 20.53
CA SER A 312 -16.10 -3.87 19.99
C SER A 312 -16.08 -3.86 18.45
N PHE A 313 -16.24 -5.01 17.80
CA PHE A 313 -16.14 -5.14 16.34
C PHE A 313 -17.09 -6.20 15.76
N LYS A 314 -17.42 -6.08 14.47
CA LYS A 314 -18.11 -7.14 13.71
C LYS A 314 -17.13 -8.25 13.33
N LEU A 315 -17.51 -9.48 13.62
CA LEU A 315 -16.82 -10.68 13.15
C LEU A 315 -17.45 -11.10 11.82
N GLY A 316 -16.71 -10.98 10.72
CA GLY A 316 -17.22 -11.28 9.40
C GLY A 316 -16.13 -11.73 8.43
N THR A 317 -16.52 -11.96 7.19
CA THR A 317 -15.63 -12.27 6.07
C THR A 317 -16.08 -11.53 4.81
N LEU A 318 -15.14 -11.30 3.91
CA LEU A 318 -15.40 -10.81 2.55
C LEU A 318 -15.88 -11.97 1.69
N GLY A 319 -16.70 -11.66 0.68
CA GLY A 319 -17.07 -12.59 -0.38
C GLY A 319 -16.68 -12.04 -1.75
N GLU A 320 -17.41 -12.46 -2.78
CA GLU A 320 -17.11 -12.09 -4.16
C GLU A 320 -17.21 -10.57 -4.40
N SER A 321 -16.47 -10.10 -5.41
CA SER A 321 -16.57 -8.74 -5.93
C SER A 321 -17.95 -8.52 -6.57
N LEU A 322 -18.61 -7.44 -6.13
CA LEU A 322 -19.90 -6.97 -6.63
C LEU A 322 -19.77 -5.71 -7.47
N GLY A 323 -18.58 -5.09 -7.51
CA GLY A 323 -18.38 -3.81 -8.15
C GLY A 323 -17.03 -3.16 -7.81
N ALA A 324 -16.99 -1.84 -7.98
CA ALA A 324 -15.80 -1.02 -7.77
C ALA A 324 -16.10 0.16 -6.83
N ILE A 325 -15.22 0.40 -5.87
CA ILE A 325 -15.11 1.67 -5.16
C ILE A 325 -14.21 2.58 -5.99
N LEU A 326 -14.76 3.73 -6.38
CA LEU A 326 -14.15 4.71 -7.27
C LEU A 326 -13.71 5.98 -6.55
N GLU A 327 -14.25 6.21 -5.36
CA GLU A 327 -14.00 7.39 -4.56
C GLU A 327 -13.80 7.00 -3.09
N ASP A 328 -12.76 7.56 -2.48
CA ASP A 328 -12.43 7.40 -1.08
C ASP A 328 -12.08 8.76 -0.47
N ARG A 329 -13.10 9.41 0.07
CA ARG A 329 -13.09 10.82 0.48
C ARG A 329 -13.37 10.96 1.98
N ILE A 330 -13.15 12.15 2.52
CA ILE A 330 -13.42 12.47 3.93
C ILE A 330 -14.85 12.06 4.39
N PRO A 331 -15.93 12.27 3.61
CA PRO A 331 -17.27 11.89 4.05
C PRO A 331 -17.60 10.41 3.85
N GLY A 332 -16.78 9.62 3.16
CA GLY A 332 -17.07 8.22 2.90
C GLY A 332 -16.42 7.66 1.64
N ILE A 333 -16.81 6.43 1.32
CA ILE A 333 -16.47 5.77 0.06
C ILE A 333 -17.66 5.78 -0.89
N GLY A 334 -17.40 5.83 -2.19
CA GLY A 334 -18.41 5.73 -3.23
C GLY A 334 -17.99 4.81 -4.36
N GLY A 335 -18.95 4.15 -4.99
CA GLY A 335 -18.68 3.14 -5.99
C GLY A 335 -19.86 2.80 -6.89
N LEU A 336 -19.60 1.91 -7.85
CA LEU A 336 -20.59 1.38 -8.78
C LEU A 336 -20.66 -0.14 -8.66
N ILE A 337 -21.89 -0.66 -8.63
CA ILE A 337 -22.19 -2.09 -8.76
C ILE A 337 -21.92 -2.55 -10.21
N ASP A 338 -21.55 -3.83 -10.38
CA ASP A 338 -21.28 -4.48 -11.67
C ASP A 338 -20.18 -3.80 -12.51
N ARG A 339 -19.31 -3.04 -11.84
CA ARG A 339 -18.08 -2.48 -12.43
C ARG A 339 -16.85 -3.19 -11.86
N SER A 340 -16.01 -3.75 -12.73
CA SER A 340 -14.74 -4.34 -12.31
C SER A 340 -13.66 -3.28 -12.15
N VAL A 341 -12.68 -3.60 -11.30
CA VAL A 341 -11.39 -2.92 -11.25
C VAL A 341 -10.33 -3.87 -11.80
N ASP A 342 -9.32 -3.32 -12.45
CA ASP A 342 -8.16 -4.09 -12.86
C ASP A 342 -7.29 -4.35 -11.61
N LEU A 343 -6.92 -5.61 -11.41
CA LEU A 343 -6.13 -6.06 -10.27
C LEU A 343 -4.78 -6.59 -10.78
N VAL A 344 -3.80 -6.57 -9.88
CA VAL A 344 -2.48 -7.16 -10.13
C VAL A 344 -2.49 -8.60 -9.65
N THR A 345 -2.30 -9.55 -10.57
CA THR A 345 -2.12 -10.95 -10.20
C THR A 345 -0.71 -11.15 -9.63
N LEU A 346 -0.62 -11.82 -8.49
CA LEU A 346 0.62 -12.23 -7.84
C LEU A 346 0.67 -13.76 -7.73
N SER A 347 1.66 -14.37 -8.36
CA SER A 347 1.97 -15.80 -8.26
C SER A 347 3.31 -16.01 -7.55
N LEU A 348 3.31 -16.74 -6.44
CA LEU A 348 4.53 -17.06 -5.67
C LEU A 348 4.71 -18.58 -5.60
N ASP A 349 5.71 -19.09 -6.31
CA ASP A 349 6.11 -20.49 -6.24
C ASP A 349 7.30 -20.65 -5.30
N VAL A 350 7.14 -21.40 -4.21
CA VAL A 350 8.23 -21.62 -3.25
C VAL A 350 8.54 -23.10 -3.10
N PHE A 351 9.76 -23.49 -3.46
CA PHE A 351 10.26 -24.86 -3.35
C PHE A 351 11.42 -24.97 -2.36
N GLU A 352 11.27 -25.81 -1.32
CA GLU A 352 12.33 -26.16 -0.38
C GLU A 352 12.96 -27.50 -0.79
N ARG A 353 14.21 -27.45 -1.26
CA ARG A 353 14.91 -28.58 -1.90
C ARG A 353 15.18 -29.74 -0.94
N ASP A 354 15.51 -29.47 0.32
CA ASP A 354 15.96 -30.48 1.30
C ASP A 354 14.80 -31.33 1.83
N ALA A 355 13.62 -30.74 2.01
CA ALA A 355 12.38 -31.36 2.44
C ALA A 355 11.52 -31.82 1.26
N GLY A 356 11.78 -31.33 0.04
CA GLY A 356 11.00 -31.61 -1.15
C GLY A 356 9.56 -31.06 -1.06
N ARG A 357 9.38 -29.95 -0.33
CA ARG A 357 8.08 -29.30 -0.14
C ARG A 357 7.96 -28.13 -1.11
N SER A 358 6.77 -27.98 -1.69
CA SER A 358 6.40 -26.85 -2.53
C SER A 358 5.13 -26.22 -1.99
N GLU A 359 5.06 -24.89 -2.01
CA GLU A 359 3.82 -24.14 -1.86
C GLU A 359 3.67 -23.23 -3.09
N ASP A 360 2.43 -23.03 -3.54
CA ASP A 360 2.05 -22.14 -4.62
C ASP A 360 0.97 -21.21 -4.08
N PHE A 361 1.19 -19.91 -4.19
CA PHE A 361 0.26 -18.87 -3.73
C PHE A 361 -0.20 -18.04 -4.91
N GLN A 362 -1.52 -17.87 -5.03
CA GLN A 362 -2.20 -17.09 -6.04
C GLN A 362 -3.03 -16.00 -5.34
N ILE A 363 -2.66 -14.74 -5.59
CA ILE A 363 -3.23 -13.58 -4.90
C ILE A 363 -3.53 -12.50 -5.93
N GLU A 364 -4.71 -11.91 -5.85
CA GLU A 364 -5.09 -10.71 -6.60
C GLU A 364 -4.92 -9.50 -5.67
N LEU A 365 -4.15 -8.49 -6.09
CA LEU A 365 -3.83 -7.29 -5.33
C LEU A 365 -4.42 -6.04 -5.98
N VAL A 366 -4.78 -5.05 -5.17
CA VAL A 366 -5.11 -3.71 -5.70
C VAL A 366 -3.86 -3.01 -6.24
N ASP A 367 -3.98 -2.36 -7.40
CA ASP A 367 -2.93 -1.52 -7.97
C ASP A 367 -2.92 -0.14 -7.28
N GLU A 368 -2.31 -0.08 -6.09
CA GLU A 368 -2.13 1.17 -5.34
C GLU A 368 -0.67 1.25 -4.83
N PRO A 369 0.18 2.12 -5.44
CA PRO A 369 1.61 2.22 -5.13
C PRO A 369 1.93 2.45 -3.65
N ARG A 370 1.05 3.11 -2.89
CA ARG A 370 1.30 3.42 -1.47
C ARG A 370 1.18 2.21 -0.54
N ILE A 371 0.49 1.14 -0.97
CA ILE A 371 0.30 -0.07 -0.14
C ILE A 371 0.77 -1.36 -0.82
N MET A 372 0.90 -1.39 -2.15
CA MET A 372 1.30 -2.60 -2.88
C MET A 372 2.64 -3.18 -2.38
N PRO A 373 3.70 -2.39 -2.10
CA PRO A 373 4.94 -2.92 -1.54
C PRO A 373 4.76 -3.66 -0.20
N VAL A 374 3.91 -3.18 0.71
CA VAL A 374 3.69 -3.86 2.00
C VAL A 374 2.83 -5.13 1.83
N LEU A 375 1.92 -5.14 0.86
CA LEU A 375 1.15 -6.35 0.49
C LEU A 375 2.06 -7.43 -0.09
N LEU A 376 2.98 -7.06 -1.00
CA LEU A 376 3.98 -7.95 -1.57
C LEU A 376 4.90 -8.53 -0.51
N LEU A 377 5.43 -7.69 0.39
CA LEU A 377 6.25 -8.12 1.52
C LEU A 377 5.52 -9.15 2.38
N ALA A 378 4.33 -8.80 2.88
CA ALA A 378 3.59 -9.67 3.78
C ALA A 378 3.25 -11.02 3.13
N SER A 379 2.80 -11.00 1.87
CA SER A 379 2.44 -12.20 1.11
C SER A 379 3.67 -13.07 0.83
N GLY A 380 4.79 -12.47 0.43
CA GLY A 380 6.06 -13.17 0.21
C GLY A 380 6.59 -13.84 1.48
N PHE A 381 6.56 -13.14 2.62
CA PHE A 381 6.96 -13.72 3.90
C PHE A 381 6.09 -14.92 4.29
N GLU A 382 4.78 -14.83 4.12
CA GLU A 382 3.88 -15.94 4.43
C GLU A 382 4.14 -17.15 3.53
N ALA A 383 4.23 -16.94 2.21
CA ALA A 383 4.48 -18.03 1.26
C ALA A 383 5.79 -18.77 1.59
N ILE A 384 6.86 -18.01 1.87
CA ILE A 384 8.16 -18.59 2.23
C ILE A 384 8.09 -19.28 3.59
N ASP A 385 7.49 -18.68 4.61
CA ASP A 385 7.40 -19.28 5.95
C ASP A 385 6.57 -20.56 5.96
N ALA A 386 5.45 -20.56 5.22
CA ALA A 386 4.64 -21.74 5.00
C ALA A 386 5.48 -22.86 4.37
N ALA A 387 6.24 -22.57 3.31
CA ALA A 387 7.05 -23.52 2.55
C ALA A 387 8.35 -23.97 3.25
N LEU A 388 8.96 -23.13 4.08
CA LEU A 388 10.18 -23.46 4.84
C LEU A 388 9.87 -24.11 6.19
N GLY A 389 8.82 -23.68 6.88
CA GLY A 389 8.43 -24.22 8.19
C GLY A 389 9.48 -24.00 9.27
N ARG A 390 10.42 -23.08 9.02
CA ARG A 390 11.52 -22.70 9.90
C ARG A 390 11.97 -21.28 9.58
N ILE A 391 12.53 -20.62 10.58
CA ILE A 391 13.35 -19.42 10.41
C ILE A 391 14.80 -19.84 10.58
N GLY A 392 15.66 -19.55 9.60
CA GLY A 392 17.05 -19.96 9.68
C GLY A 392 17.86 -19.63 8.43
N GLN A 393 19.13 -19.99 8.49
CA GLN A 393 20.07 -19.86 7.38
C GLN A 393 19.62 -20.58 6.10
N GLY A 394 20.24 -20.21 4.99
CA GLY A 394 20.11 -20.90 3.71
C GLY A 394 20.65 -20.09 2.55
N THR A 395 20.49 -20.68 1.37
CA THR A 395 20.66 -20.03 0.06
C THR A 395 19.34 -20.13 -0.69
N VAL A 396 18.98 -19.08 -1.43
CA VAL A 396 17.81 -19.07 -2.32
C VAL A 396 18.23 -18.60 -3.71
N GLU A 397 17.78 -19.32 -4.72
CA GLU A 397 17.75 -18.85 -6.10
C GLU A 397 16.32 -18.40 -6.40
N VAL A 398 16.15 -17.20 -6.95
CA VAL A 398 14.84 -16.63 -7.25
C VAL A 398 14.80 -16.05 -8.65
N THR A 399 13.67 -16.21 -9.33
CA THR A 399 13.37 -15.57 -10.61
C THR A 399 12.10 -14.75 -10.45
N TYR A 400 12.18 -13.47 -10.78
CA TYR A 400 11.06 -12.54 -10.84
C TYR A 400 10.67 -12.29 -12.30
N GLN A 401 9.38 -12.25 -12.57
CA GLN A 401 8.82 -11.79 -13.84
C GLN A 401 7.72 -10.78 -13.55
N ILE A 402 7.82 -9.58 -14.11
CA ILE A 402 6.83 -8.50 -13.92
C ILE A 402 6.34 -8.06 -15.28
N PHE A 403 5.02 -8.11 -15.47
CA PHE A 403 4.33 -7.71 -16.69
C PHE A 403 3.51 -6.46 -16.40
N GLY A 404 3.50 -5.53 -17.35
CA GLY A 404 2.64 -4.36 -17.30
C GLY A 404 2.29 -3.88 -18.71
N ASP A 405 1.07 -3.41 -18.88
CA ASP A 405 0.57 -2.91 -20.18
C ASP A 405 1.28 -1.61 -20.62
N GLY A 406 1.89 -0.91 -19.67
CA GLY A 406 2.74 0.25 -19.88
C GLY A 406 4.22 -0.11 -20.03
N MET A 407 4.59 -1.38 -20.11
CA MET A 407 5.98 -1.79 -20.31
C MET A 407 6.20 -2.28 -21.74
N SER A 408 7.34 -1.92 -22.35
CA SER A 408 7.71 -2.35 -23.71
C SER A 408 8.07 -3.83 -23.77
N THR A 409 8.72 -4.31 -22.71
CA THR A 409 9.06 -5.71 -22.44
C THR A 409 8.72 -6.04 -20.99
N PRO A 410 8.40 -7.32 -20.67
CA PRO A 410 8.34 -7.74 -19.27
C PRO A 410 9.72 -7.62 -18.63
N LEU A 411 9.76 -7.33 -17.33
CA LEU A 411 10.99 -7.37 -16.55
C LEU A 411 11.24 -8.80 -16.09
N GLU A 412 12.40 -9.36 -16.40
CA GLU A 412 12.86 -10.68 -15.96
C GLU A 412 14.16 -10.57 -15.17
N ARG A 413 14.12 -10.93 -13.88
CA ARG A 413 15.31 -10.85 -13.01
C ARG A 413 15.58 -12.16 -12.30
N ARG A 414 16.81 -12.65 -12.37
CA ARG A 414 17.28 -13.78 -11.58
C ARG A 414 18.26 -13.32 -10.51
N ASP A 415 18.03 -13.76 -9.28
CA ASP A 415 18.92 -13.48 -8.15
C ASP A 415 19.28 -14.70 -7.32
N VAL A 416 20.46 -14.67 -6.72
CA VAL A 416 20.85 -15.57 -5.62
C VAL A 416 21.06 -14.76 -4.34
N PHE A 417 20.52 -15.26 -3.23
CA PHE A 417 20.75 -14.68 -1.91
C PHE A 417 21.27 -15.73 -0.94
N LEU A 418 22.01 -15.25 0.07
CA LEU A 418 22.53 -16.07 1.14
C LEU A 418 22.34 -15.38 2.49
N SER A 419 21.97 -16.17 3.49
CA SER A 419 21.82 -15.68 4.85
C SER A 419 22.25 -16.73 5.86
N THR A 420 22.99 -16.29 6.88
CA THR A 420 23.38 -17.12 8.03
C THR A 420 22.35 -17.10 9.16
N ARG A 421 21.29 -16.29 9.04
CA ARG A 421 20.29 -16.10 10.09
C ARG A 421 18.88 -16.41 9.61
N ASP A 422 18.49 -15.78 8.51
CA ASP A 422 17.13 -15.84 7.98
C ASP A 422 17.16 -15.54 6.49
N ILE A 423 17.00 -16.59 5.67
CA ILE A 423 17.04 -16.48 4.21
C ILE A 423 15.74 -15.92 3.62
N ALA A 424 14.63 -16.01 4.34
CA ALA A 424 13.31 -15.61 3.85
C ALA A 424 13.16 -14.10 3.67
N ILE A 425 14.07 -13.30 4.23
CA ILE A 425 14.00 -11.84 4.16
C ILE A 425 14.29 -11.34 2.74
N TYR A 426 15.26 -11.91 2.03
CA TYR A 426 15.77 -11.29 0.81
C TYR A 426 14.76 -11.25 -0.34
N PRO A 427 14.07 -12.36 -0.71
CA PRO A 427 13.24 -12.33 -1.91
C PRO A 427 12.04 -11.38 -1.87
N PRO A 428 11.23 -11.34 -0.79
CA PRO A 428 10.10 -10.41 -0.71
C PRO A 428 10.54 -8.94 -0.75
N TRP A 429 11.67 -8.62 -0.11
CA TRP A 429 12.22 -7.27 -0.06
C TRP A 429 12.73 -6.81 -1.42
N GLN A 430 13.45 -7.67 -2.13
CA GLN A 430 13.88 -7.41 -3.49
C GLN A 430 12.68 -7.17 -4.42
N LEU A 431 11.68 -8.06 -4.38
CA LEU A 431 10.47 -7.91 -5.20
C LEU A 431 9.74 -6.60 -4.93
N ALA A 432 9.47 -6.30 -3.66
CA ALA A 432 8.79 -5.07 -3.27
C ALA A 432 9.60 -3.82 -3.67
N SER A 433 10.93 -3.89 -3.62
CA SER A 433 11.81 -2.79 -4.04
C SER A 433 11.77 -2.57 -5.55
N ILE A 434 11.83 -3.64 -6.36
CA ILE A 434 11.73 -3.55 -7.82
C ILE A 434 10.36 -2.98 -8.23
N VAL A 435 9.26 -3.51 -7.67
CA VAL A 435 7.91 -3.01 -7.98
C VAL A 435 7.74 -1.55 -7.58
N SER A 436 8.20 -1.19 -6.38
CA SER A 436 8.21 0.19 -5.90
C SER A 436 9.02 1.11 -6.82
N PHE A 437 10.20 0.66 -7.28
CA PHE A 437 11.02 1.41 -8.23
C PHE A 437 10.32 1.62 -9.57
N LEU A 438 9.66 0.58 -10.11
CA LEU A 438 8.86 0.69 -11.33
C LEU A 438 7.67 1.63 -11.18
N GLN A 439 6.93 1.59 -10.07
CA GLN A 439 5.73 2.42 -9.91
C GLN A 439 6.03 3.92 -9.73
N TYR A 440 7.21 4.27 -9.21
CA TYR A 440 7.62 5.65 -8.94
C TYR A 440 8.68 6.16 -9.94
N ASN A 441 8.77 5.55 -11.12
CA ASN A 441 9.67 6.00 -12.18
C ASN A 441 9.27 7.37 -12.75
N ASP A 442 10.23 8.07 -13.38
CA ASP A 442 10.05 9.42 -13.92
C ASP A 442 9.39 9.47 -15.32
N PHE A 443 9.15 8.32 -15.95
CA PHE A 443 8.77 8.21 -17.36
C PHE A 443 7.26 8.01 -17.53
N GLN A 444 6.79 6.77 -17.40
CA GLN A 444 5.42 6.40 -17.66
C GLN A 444 4.91 5.38 -16.66
N ASP A 445 3.60 5.38 -16.44
CA ASP A 445 2.95 4.39 -15.61
C ASP A 445 3.17 2.98 -16.19
N PRO A 446 3.83 2.06 -15.45
CA PRO A 446 4.09 0.71 -15.94
C PRO A 446 2.80 -0.11 -16.11
N LYS A 447 1.69 0.27 -15.45
CA LYS A 447 0.42 -0.46 -15.46
C LYS A 447 0.62 -1.95 -15.21
N ILE A 448 1.27 -2.26 -14.09
CA ILE A 448 1.64 -3.63 -13.70
C ILE A 448 0.36 -4.47 -13.61
N SER A 449 0.33 -5.60 -14.30
CA SER A 449 -0.84 -6.49 -14.37
C SER A 449 -0.57 -7.86 -13.79
N ASN A 450 0.68 -8.34 -13.86
CA ASN A 450 1.07 -9.64 -13.33
C ASN A 450 2.49 -9.61 -12.74
N ILE A 451 2.66 -10.25 -11.59
CA ILE A 451 3.92 -10.42 -10.88
C ILE A 451 4.08 -11.91 -10.56
N THR A 452 5.17 -12.51 -11.00
CA THR A 452 5.52 -13.89 -10.68
C THR A 452 6.88 -13.93 -9.97
N ALA A 453 6.99 -14.72 -8.90
CA ALA A 453 8.26 -15.01 -8.26
C ALA A 453 8.40 -16.50 -7.97
N SER A 454 9.38 -17.15 -8.61
CA SER A 454 9.69 -18.56 -8.39
C SER A 454 10.98 -18.70 -7.58
N MET A 455 10.91 -19.38 -6.44
CA MET A 455 11.96 -19.42 -5.42
C MET A 455 12.38 -20.85 -5.10
N GLN A 456 13.69 -21.11 -5.13
CA GLN A 456 14.28 -22.41 -4.80
C GLN A 456 15.23 -22.27 -3.62
N PHE A 457 14.79 -22.78 -2.46
CA PHE A 457 15.54 -22.70 -1.21
C PHE A 457 16.35 -23.97 -0.93
N ALA A 458 17.54 -23.78 -0.36
CA ALA A 458 18.35 -24.82 0.26
C ALA A 458 18.75 -24.41 1.68
N GLN A 459 18.77 -25.36 2.62
CA GLN A 459 19.23 -25.10 3.99
C GLN A 459 20.74 -24.90 4.07
N LYS A 460 21.47 -25.49 3.12
CA LYS A 460 22.92 -25.37 3.00
C LYS A 460 23.29 -23.95 2.52
N LEU A 461 24.38 -23.43 3.06
CA LEU A 461 25.06 -22.25 2.54
C LEU A 461 25.86 -22.64 1.30
N ASN A 462 25.29 -22.42 0.12
CA ASN A 462 26.02 -22.56 -1.14
C ASN A 462 26.70 -21.22 -1.44
N ALA A 463 27.95 -21.10 -1.00
CA ALA A 463 28.73 -19.88 -1.13
C ALA A 463 30.14 -20.15 -1.66
N MET A 464 30.72 -19.17 -2.33
CA MET A 464 32.12 -19.14 -2.74
C MET A 464 32.77 -17.84 -2.25
N HIS A 465 33.89 -17.98 -1.56
CA HIS A 465 34.72 -16.87 -1.13
C HIS A 465 35.80 -16.58 -2.16
N ILE A 466 36.02 -15.30 -2.49
CA ILE A 466 37.14 -14.90 -3.34
C ILE A 466 38.41 -14.83 -2.47
N ASN A 467 39.27 -15.86 -2.54
CA ASN A 467 40.49 -15.92 -1.73
C ASN A 467 41.55 -14.95 -2.23
N HIS A 468 41.84 -15.00 -3.52
CA HIS A 468 42.97 -14.28 -4.12
C HIS A 468 42.72 -13.94 -5.58
N LEU A 469 43.33 -12.84 -6.03
CA LEU A 469 43.43 -12.43 -7.42
C LEU A 469 44.93 -12.29 -7.71
N GLU A 470 45.42 -13.01 -8.70
CA GLU A 470 46.80 -12.91 -9.21
C GLU A 470 46.78 -12.43 -10.66
N LEU A 471 47.71 -11.55 -11.00
CA LEU A 471 47.96 -11.11 -12.37
C LEU A 471 49.28 -11.73 -12.85
N ASP A 472 49.42 -11.98 -14.14
CA ASP A 472 50.65 -12.54 -14.71
C ASP A 472 51.85 -11.58 -14.58
N GLN A 473 51.57 -10.28 -14.59
CA GLN A 473 52.56 -9.20 -14.47
C GLN A 473 52.08 -8.08 -13.53
N ILE A 474 53.02 -7.22 -13.12
CA ILE A 474 52.76 -6.03 -12.27
C ILE A 474 53.06 -4.71 -13.00
N ILE A 475 53.50 -4.79 -14.25
CA ILE A 475 53.82 -3.66 -15.14
C ILE A 475 53.29 -4.04 -16.52
N TYR A 476 52.53 -3.14 -17.14
CA TYR A 476 51.95 -3.31 -18.47
C TYR A 476 52.16 -2.05 -19.31
N GLU A 477 52.01 -2.17 -20.63
CA GLU A 477 51.87 -1.08 -21.57
C GLU A 477 50.41 -1.01 -22.10
N PRO A 478 49.89 0.18 -22.48
CA PRO A 478 48.58 0.26 -23.13
C PRO A 478 48.48 -0.65 -24.37
N GLY A 479 47.41 -1.43 -24.46
CA GLY A 479 47.23 -2.45 -25.49
C GLY A 479 47.66 -3.87 -25.09
N ASP A 480 48.36 -4.04 -23.95
CA ASP A 480 48.68 -5.35 -23.39
C ASP A 480 47.42 -6.11 -22.96
N THR A 481 47.55 -7.43 -22.85
CA THR A 481 46.52 -8.31 -22.29
C THR A 481 46.95 -8.76 -20.90
N ILE A 482 46.10 -8.51 -19.91
CA ILE A 482 46.27 -8.98 -18.54
C ILE A 482 45.75 -10.41 -18.49
N HIS A 483 46.58 -11.36 -18.08
CA HIS A 483 46.12 -12.71 -17.76
C HIS A 483 45.98 -12.83 -16.24
N TYR A 484 44.78 -13.14 -15.78
CA TYR A 484 44.49 -13.20 -14.35
C TYR A 484 44.09 -14.60 -13.90
N GLN A 485 44.29 -14.85 -12.61
CA GLN A 485 43.86 -16.05 -11.93
C GLN A 485 43.13 -15.67 -10.63
N VAL A 486 41.86 -16.08 -10.51
CA VAL A 486 41.04 -15.91 -9.30
C VAL A 486 40.96 -17.24 -8.57
N GLU A 487 41.47 -17.28 -7.34
CA GLU A 487 41.29 -18.43 -6.45
C GLU A 487 39.98 -18.28 -5.67
N LEU A 488 39.04 -19.19 -5.91
CA LEU A 488 37.76 -19.29 -5.22
C LEU A 488 37.79 -20.42 -4.19
N GLN A 489 37.13 -20.23 -3.05
CA GLN A 489 36.98 -21.25 -2.02
C GLN A 489 35.50 -21.53 -1.80
N ILE A 490 35.05 -22.74 -2.18
CA ILE A 490 33.71 -23.20 -1.86
C ILE A 490 33.57 -23.31 -0.34
N TYR A 491 32.46 -22.83 0.22
CA TYR A 491 32.21 -22.88 1.65
C TYR A 491 32.23 -24.32 2.17
N HIS A 492 33.17 -24.61 3.08
CA HIS A 492 33.50 -25.96 3.56
C HIS A 492 33.83 -26.98 2.44
N GLY A 493 34.32 -26.51 1.30
CA GLY A 493 34.60 -27.32 0.12
C GLY A 493 36.02 -27.19 -0.39
N GLU A 494 36.21 -27.52 -1.66
CA GLU A 494 37.49 -27.43 -2.35
C GLU A 494 37.73 -26.03 -2.90
N LYS A 495 39.00 -25.75 -3.21
CA LYS A 495 39.40 -24.56 -3.95
C LYS A 495 39.16 -24.78 -5.44
N ARG A 496 38.75 -23.72 -6.11
CA ARG A 496 38.56 -23.65 -7.57
C ARG A 496 39.36 -22.47 -8.09
N ILE A 497 39.87 -22.58 -9.31
CA ILE A 497 40.62 -21.52 -9.97
C ILE A 497 39.84 -21.13 -11.21
N GLU A 498 39.53 -19.85 -11.34
CA GLU A 498 39.04 -19.25 -12.59
C GLU A 498 40.18 -18.45 -13.22
N GLU A 499 40.39 -18.66 -14.51
CA GLU A 499 41.40 -17.96 -15.31
C GLU A 499 40.68 -17.15 -16.39
N GLY A 500 41.20 -15.98 -16.70
CA GLY A 500 40.65 -15.14 -17.75
C GLY A 500 41.65 -14.10 -18.24
N GLU A 501 41.20 -13.28 -19.17
CA GLU A 501 42.02 -12.25 -19.79
C GLU A 501 41.24 -10.94 -19.97
N ILE A 502 41.90 -9.80 -19.73
CA ILE A 502 41.34 -8.46 -19.96
C ILE A 502 42.28 -7.68 -20.87
N GLN A 503 41.76 -7.05 -21.90
CA GLN A 503 42.55 -6.21 -22.79
C GLN A 503 42.61 -4.77 -22.26
N ILE A 504 43.83 -4.24 -22.07
CA ILE A 504 44.01 -2.84 -21.72
C ILE A 504 43.79 -2.00 -23.00
N PRO A 505 42.91 -0.98 -22.99
CA PRO A 505 42.74 -0.12 -24.16
C PRO A 505 44.04 0.57 -24.55
N ILE A 506 44.32 0.63 -25.86
CA ILE A 506 45.57 1.20 -26.38
C ILE A 506 45.68 2.71 -26.15
N ASP A 507 44.56 3.37 -25.94
CA ASP A 507 44.41 4.80 -25.69
C ASP A 507 44.18 5.14 -24.21
N LEU A 508 44.32 4.15 -23.31
CA LEU A 508 44.20 4.38 -21.88
C LEU A 508 45.30 5.32 -21.37
N ILE A 509 44.91 6.46 -20.78
CA ILE A 509 45.82 7.45 -20.21
C ILE A 509 45.80 7.33 -18.69
N ALA A 510 46.73 6.56 -18.14
CA ALA A 510 46.89 6.39 -16.70
C ALA A 510 48.35 6.04 -16.33
N ASP A 511 48.75 6.34 -15.10
CA ASP A 511 50.05 5.92 -14.55
C ASP A 511 49.99 4.51 -13.92
N TYR A 512 48.79 4.08 -13.55
CA TYR A 512 48.52 2.79 -12.94
C TYR A 512 47.09 2.34 -13.26
N ILE A 513 46.88 1.04 -13.13
CA ILE A 513 45.58 0.39 -13.25
C ILE A 513 45.30 -0.40 -11.99
N VAL A 514 44.02 -0.61 -11.72
CA VAL A 514 43.54 -1.41 -10.59
C VAL A 514 42.66 -2.51 -11.16
N VAL A 515 42.95 -3.77 -10.85
CA VAL A 515 42.10 -4.90 -11.23
C VAL A 515 41.41 -5.42 -9.99
N ARG A 516 40.08 -5.50 -10.02
CA ARG A 516 39.27 -6.05 -8.93
C ARG A 516 38.53 -7.30 -9.36
N ALA A 517 38.44 -8.26 -8.46
CA ALA A 517 37.56 -9.41 -8.57
C ALA A 517 36.53 -9.35 -7.44
N TYR A 518 35.24 -9.29 -7.80
CA TYR A 518 34.12 -9.21 -6.87
C TYR A 518 32.92 -10.02 -7.37
N GLY A 519 31.90 -10.17 -6.53
CA GLY A 519 30.67 -10.88 -6.88
C GLY A 519 29.43 -9.98 -6.80
N GLY A 520 28.52 -10.13 -7.75
CA GLY A 520 27.29 -9.35 -7.82
C GLY A 520 27.50 -7.88 -8.20
N PRO A 521 26.51 -7.00 -7.93
CA PRO A 521 26.56 -5.61 -8.34
C PRO A 521 27.55 -4.81 -7.48
N ARG A 522 28.14 -3.76 -8.06
CA ARG A 522 29.03 -2.83 -7.37
C ARG A 522 28.47 -1.41 -7.32
N TYR A 523 28.94 -0.63 -6.34
CA TYR A 523 28.67 0.80 -6.32
C TYR A 523 29.44 1.53 -7.42
N LEU A 524 28.92 2.69 -7.83
CA LEU A 524 29.61 3.60 -8.75
C LEU A 524 30.90 4.12 -8.13
N GLU A 525 31.96 4.17 -8.94
CA GLU A 525 33.21 4.79 -8.56
C GLU A 525 33.12 6.32 -8.57
N ALA A 526 34.02 6.99 -7.83
CA ALA A 526 34.00 8.45 -7.71
C ALA A 526 34.32 9.20 -9.03
N GLY A 527 34.89 8.51 -10.03
CA GLY A 527 35.13 9.02 -11.37
C GLY A 527 34.02 8.70 -12.36
N GLU A 528 33.00 7.94 -11.94
CA GLU A 528 31.88 7.56 -12.79
C GLU A 528 30.69 8.52 -12.61
N THR A 529 29.97 8.74 -13.70
CA THR A 529 28.70 9.45 -13.67
C THR A 529 27.56 8.45 -13.50
N PRO A 530 26.55 8.74 -12.65
CA PRO A 530 25.34 7.95 -12.60
C PRO A 530 24.70 7.77 -13.98
N ILE A 531 24.15 6.59 -14.22
CA ILE A 531 23.39 6.32 -15.44
C ILE A 531 22.17 7.24 -15.47
N GLU A 532 21.98 7.93 -16.59
CA GLU A 532 20.76 8.68 -16.88
C GLU A 532 19.89 7.80 -17.77
N PHE A 533 18.62 7.64 -17.40
CA PHE A 533 17.64 6.88 -18.20
C PHE A 533 16.79 7.86 -19.01
N GLU A 534 16.55 7.57 -20.29
CA GLU A 534 15.69 8.35 -21.17
C GLU A 534 14.24 7.83 -21.16
N ASP A 535 14.04 6.54 -20.90
CA ASP A 535 12.72 5.91 -20.81
C ASP A 535 12.66 4.69 -19.87
N LEU A 536 11.43 4.17 -19.67
CA LEU A 536 11.17 3.03 -18.78
C LEU A 536 11.85 1.74 -19.25
N SER A 537 12.10 1.56 -20.55
CA SER A 537 12.76 0.37 -21.09
C SER A 537 14.23 0.33 -20.68
N GLU A 538 14.93 1.46 -20.76
CA GLU A 538 16.34 1.55 -20.30
C GLU A 538 16.45 1.29 -18.79
N LEU A 539 15.46 1.73 -18.01
CA LEU A 539 15.38 1.43 -16.59
C LEU A 539 15.18 -0.07 -16.33
N ILE A 540 14.29 -0.72 -17.10
CA ILE A 540 14.06 -2.17 -17.02
C ILE A 540 15.36 -2.91 -17.37
N GLU A 541 15.98 -2.59 -18.51
CA GLU A 541 17.26 -3.19 -18.94
C GLU A 541 18.32 -3.05 -17.85
N ALA A 542 18.44 -1.89 -17.20
CA ALA A 542 19.39 -1.70 -16.10
C ALA A 542 19.11 -2.59 -14.87
N VAL A 543 17.84 -2.91 -14.57
CA VAL A 543 17.51 -3.86 -13.49
C VAL A 543 17.87 -5.30 -13.89
N GLU A 544 17.69 -5.64 -15.16
CA GLU A 544 17.98 -6.98 -15.70
C GLU A 544 19.49 -7.24 -15.80
N ASP A 545 20.24 -6.27 -16.30
CA ASP A 545 21.67 -6.35 -16.63
C ASP A 545 22.57 -6.29 -15.39
N LEU A 546 22.11 -5.74 -14.26
CA LEU A 546 22.93 -5.71 -13.04
C LEU A 546 23.34 -7.13 -12.62
N PRO A 547 24.63 -7.45 -12.45
CA PRO A 547 25.06 -8.80 -12.15
C PRO A 547 24.48 -9.29 -10.83
N SER A 548 24.06 -10.56 -10.76
CA SER A 548 23.65 -11.17 -9.49
C SER A 548 24.85 -11.73 -8.73
N TYR A 549 24.68 -12.03 -7.45
CA TYR A 549 25.76 -12.53 -6.58
C TYR A 549 26.29 -13.93 -6.97
N ASP A 550 25.76 -14.60 -8.00
CA ASP A 550 26.39 -15.77 -8.60
C ASP A 550 27.28 -15.42 -9.81
N THR A 551 27.51 -14.15 -10.09
CA THR A 551 28.40 -13.67 -11.14
C THR A 551 29.71 -13.18 -10.53
N LEU A 552 30.84 -13.76 -10.98
CA LEU A 552 32.18 -13.25 -10.73
C LEU A 552 32.50 -12.19 -11.78
N THR A 553 32.74 -10.96 -11.35
CA THR A 553 33.19 -9.87 -12.23
C THR A 553 34.65 -9.58 -11.93
N VAL A 554 35.49 -9.66 -12.96
CA VAL A 554 36.87 -9.18 -12.91
C VAL A 554 36.96 -7.94 -13.78
N GLU A 555 37.19 -6.79 -13.16
CA GLU A 555 37.10 -5.49 -13.81
C GLU A 555 38.41 -4.71 -13.67
N LEU A 556 38.79 -4.09 -14.79
CA LEU A 556 39.89 -3.16 -14.92
C LEU A 556 39.39 -1.74 -14.65
N PHE A 557 40.02 -1.06 -13.70
CA PHE A 557 39.80 0.33 -13.38
C PHE A 557 41.05 1.16 -13.66
N ALA A 558 40.84 2.44 -13.97
CA ALA A 558 41.90 3.42 -14.09
C ALA A 558 41.48 4.75 -13.43
N PRO A 559 42.44 5.60 -13.01
CA PRO A 559 42.13 6.96 -12.57
C PRO A 559 41.39 7.73 -13.66
N ASP A 560 40.34 8.46 -13.28
CA ASP A 560 39.68 9.42 -14.18
C ASP A 560 40.57 10.66 -14.35
N PRO A 561 41.14 10.91 -15.55
CA PRO A 561 42.01 12.05 -15.78
C PRO A 561 41.27 13.39 -15.76
N PHE A 562 39.93 13.38 -15.77
CA PHE A 562 39.09 14.57 -15.76
C PHE A 562 38.44 14.84 -14.41
N SER A 563 38.58 13.93 -13.45
CA SER A 563 38.00 14.09 -12.11
C SER A 563 38.70 15.21 -11.34
N PRO A 564 37.96 16.03 -10.56
CA PRO A 564 38.56 16.93 -9.58
C PRO A 564 39.22 16.18 -8.40
N TYR A 565 39.01 14.86 -8.28
CA TYR A 565 39.57 14.00 -7.24
C TYR A 565 40.67 13.11 -7.82
N ILE A 566 41.90 13.24 -7.32
CA ILE A 566 43.09 12.57 -7.87
C ILE A 566 43.01 11.03 -7.77
N GLU A 567 42.22 10.51 -6.83
CA GLU A 567 42.05 9.07 -6.57
C GLU A 567 40.70 8.54 -7.10
N ALA A 568 39.96 9.33 -7.88
CA ALA A 568 38.73 8.87 -8.50
C ALA A 568 39.03 7.84 -9.59
N LEU A 569 38.54 6.61 -9.41
CA LEU A 569 38.62 5.55 -10.41
C LEU A 569 37.39 5.58 -11.31
N GLN A 570 37.52 4.93 -12.47
CA GLN A 570 36.43 4.58 -13.37
C GLN A 570 36.65 3.16 -13.89
N GLY A 571 35.57 2.41 -14.09
CA GLY A 571 35.59 1.14 -14.82
C GLY A 571 36.01 1.36 -16.27
N VAL A 572 36.82 0.46 -16.80
CA VAL A 572 37.40 0.54 -18.15
C VAL A 572 36.97 -0.65 -19.01
N GLU A 573 37.14 -1.86 -18.49
CA GLU A 573 36.81 -3.11 -19.17
C GLU A 573 36.54 -4.19 -18.11
N GLU A 574 35.60 -5.09 -18.35
CA GLU A 574 35.26 -6.16 -17.41
C GLU A 574 35.05 -7.51 -18.08
N VAL A 575 35.23 -8.57 -17.31
CA VAL A 575 34.92 -9.93 -17.70
C VAL A 575 34.08 -10.58 -16.62
N GLU A 576 32.89 -11.03 -17.02
CA GLU A 576 31.95 -11.71 -16.15
C GLU A 576 31.98 -13.23 -16.36
N THR A 577 31.83 -13.97 -15.26
CA THR A 577 31.73 -15.43 -15.27
C THR A 577 30.64 -15.90 -14.33
N GLU A 578 29.62 -16.55 -14.87
CA GLU A 578 28.55 -17.16 -14.07
C GLU A 578 29.04 -18.40 -13.30
N LEU A 579 28.79 -18.40 -11.99
CA LEU A 579 29.08 -19.47 -11.06
C LEU A 579 27.78 -19.99 -10.44
N THR A 580 26.86 -20.37 -11.34
CA THR A 580 25.47 -20.71 -11.03
C THR A 580 25.30 -21.58 -9.77
N GLY A 581 24.42 -21.15 -8.88
CA GLY A 581 24.06 -21.89 -7.67
C GLY A 581 24.98 -21.64 -6.47
N TYR A 582 25.96 -20.72 -6.59
CA TYR A 582 26.79 -20.25 -5.49
C TYR A 582 26.64 -18.75 -5.31
N PHE A 583 26.51 -18.30 -4.07
CA PHE A 583 26.62 -16.89 -3.71
C PHE A 583 28.09 -16.52 -3.50
N LEU A 584 28.60 -15.55 -4.26
CA LEU A 584 29.96 -15.02 -4.16
C LEU A 584 30.04 -13.91 -3.13
N TYR A 585 31.13 -13.88 -2.38
CA TYR A 585 31.39 -12.82 -1.40
C TYR A 585 32.88 -12.52 -1.24
N ASP A 586 33.11 -11.34 -0.67
CA ASP A 586 34.39 -10.62 -0.57
C ASP A 586 34.93 -10.13 -1.92
N GLU A 587 35.85 -9.17 -1.86
CA GLU A 587 36.50 -8.56 -3.03
C GLU A 587 38.01 -8.68 -2.89
N ARG A 588 38.72 -8.82 -4.03
CA ARG A 588 40.18 -8.73 -4.09
C ARG A 588 40.61 -7.71 -5.12
N GLU A 589 41.61 -6.92 -4.76
CA GLU A 589 42.17 -5.86 -5.59
C GLU A 589 43.67 -6.08 -5.79
N VAL A 590 44.14 -5.87 -7.02
CA VAL A 590 45.56 -5.82 -7.37
C VAL A 590 45.86 -4.55 -8.16
N ASN A 591 46.91 -3.84 -7.76
CA ASN A 591 47.39 -2.65 -8.45
C ASN A 591 48.56 -3.01 -9.38
N ALA A 592 48.58 -2.49 -10.60
CA ALA A 592 49.68 -2.64 -11.54
C ALA A 592 50.07 -1.29 -12.17
N PHE A 593 51.34 -1.14 -12.54
CA PHE A 593 51.83 0.08 -13.17
C PHE A 593 51.58 0.05 -14.68
N LEU A 594 51.24 1.21 -15.25
CA LEU A 594 51.10 1.37 -16.69
C LEU A 594 52.25 2.24 -17.20
N LEU A 595 53.13 1.67 -18.03
CA LEU A 595 54.24 2.40 -18.66
C LEU A 595 53.76 2.99 -19.98
N LEU A 596 53.72 4.33 -20.05
CA LEU A 596 53.46 5.02 -21.30
C LEU A 596 54.64 4.82 -22.26
N PRO A 597 54.40 4.46 -23.54
CA PRO A 597 55.46 4.31 -24.52
C PRO A 597 56.22 5.63 -24.73
N GLU A 598 57.55 5.56 -24.79
CA GLU A 598 58.46 6.71 -24.97
C GLU A 598 58.25 7.51 -26.27
#